data_AF-W6MEP0-F1
#
_entry.id   AF-W6MEP0-F1
#
_cell.length_a   1.000
_cell.length_b   1.000
_cell.length_c   1.000
_cell.angle_alpha   90.00
_cell.angle_beta   90.00
_cell.angle_gamma   90.00
#
_symmetry.space_group_name_H-M   'P 1'
#
loop_
_entity.id
_entity.type
_entity.pdbx_description
1 polymer ?
#
loop_
_entity_poly.entity_id
_entity_poly.type
_entity_poly.pdbx_seq_one_letter_code
_entity_poly.pdbx_strand_id
1 'polypeptide(L)'
;RVRGGDGCQPACEPDVTHNSSTFSSHTLHPNTMPDFYYMPHSAPCRSAMLVAKAVGVDLELKLLNLLAGDQMKPDFVAINPQHCVPTLVDGDLSLWESRAICSYLASQYGKDDSL
;
A
#
# COMPACT_ATOMS: atom_id res chain seq x y z
N ARG A 1 64.55 -10.40 -20.44
CA ARG A 1 64.13 -10.66 -19.04
C ARG A 1 62.60 -10.52 -19.02
N VAL A 2 61.89 -11.55 -18.52
CA VAL A 2 60.40 -11.77 -18.46
C VAL A 2 59.69 -11.89 -19.82
N ARG A 3 59.41 -13.11 -20.32
CA ARG A 3 58.32 -14.10 -20.01
C ARG A 3 56.97 -13.59 -20.52
N GLY A 4 56.42 -14.14 -21.60
CA GLY A 4 55.54 -15.33 -21.63
C GLY A 4 54.16 -14.81 -22.08
N GLY A 5 53.51 -15.30 -23.13
CA GLY A 5 53.08 -16.68 -23.34
C GLY A 5 51.55 -16.64 -23.39
N ASP A 6 51.02 -16.93 -24.59
CA ASP A 6 49.73 -17.58 -24.88
C ASP A 6 48.42 -17.03 -24.30
N GLY A 7 47.43 -16.88 -25.19
CA GLY A 7 46.03 -17.03 -24.78
C GLY A 7 45.02 -16.24 -25.59
N CYS A 8 44.47 -16.89 -26.62
CA CYS A 8 43.13 -16.73 -27.19
C CYS A 8 42.28 -15.52 -26.73
N GLN A 9 41.87 -14.70 -27.70
CA GLN A 9 40.49 -14.17 -27.68
C GLN A 9 39.54 -15.33 -28.08
N PRO A 10 38.29 -15.38 -27.58
CA PRO A 10 37.25 -14.60 -28.26
C PRO A 10 36.18 -14.00 -27.34
N ALA A 11 35.39 -13.13 -27.97
CA ALA A 11 34.23 -12.42 -27.45
C ALA A 11 33.28 -13.26 -26.57
N CYS A 12 32.95 -12.72 -25.39
CA CYS A 12 31.67 -12.93 -24.73
C CYS A 12 31.22 -11.59 -24.14
N GLU A 13 30.19 -11.04 -24.80
CA GLU A 13 29.04 -10.30 -24.28
C GLU A 13 29.28 -9.04 -23.43
N PRO A 14 28.77 -7.87 -23.87
CA PRO A 14 28.60 -6.76 -22.94
C PRO A 14 27.53 -7.18 -21.93
N ASP A 15 27.97 -7.42 -20.69
CA ASP A 15 27.11 -7.42 -19.52
C ASP A 15 26.42 -6.06 -19.47
N VAL A 16 25.24 -6.02 -20.08
CA VAL A 16 24.21 -5.03 -19.80
C VAL A 16 23.81 -5.31 -18.35
N THR A 17 24.64 -4.84 -17.41
CA THR A 17 24.13 -4.39 -16.13
C THR A 17 23.16 -3.27 -16.47
N HIS A 18 21.89 -3.65 -16.64
CA HIS A 18 20.78 -2.77 -16.36
C HIS A 18 20.97 -2.29 -14.92
N ASN A 19 21.73 -1.22 -14.75
CA ASN A 19 21.56 -0.30 -13.63
C ASN A 19 20.28 0.51 -13.89
N SER A 20 19.19 -0.19 -14.18
CA SER A 20 17.86 0.37 -14.25
C SER A 20 17.45 0.62 -12.81
N SER A 21 17.83 1.79 -12.33
CA SER A 21 17.02 2.55 -11.40
C SER A 21 16.62 1.78 -10.15
N THR A 22 17.52 1.71 -9.17
CA THR A 22 17.07 1.94 -7.79
C THR A 22 16.63 3.40 -7.69
N PHE A 23 15.57 3.76 -8.40
CA PHE A 23 14.76 4.90 -8.01
C PHE A 23 14.05 4.41 -6.76
N SER A 24 14.73 4.63 -5.64
CA SER A 24 14.18 4.50 -4.31
C SER A 24 13.11 5.59 -4.16
N SER A 25 12.01 5.49 -4.91
CA SER A 25 10.74 6.12 -4.55
C SER A 25 10.02 5.18 -3.61
N HIS A 26 10.62 5.03 -2.45
CA HIS A 26 9.87 4.64 -1.28
C HIS A 26 10.10 5.72 -0.24
N THR A 27 9.47 6.87 -0.47
CA THR A 27 8.76 7.55 0.62
C THR A 27 7.62 6.63 1.11
N LEU A 28 7.96 5.42 1.57
CA LEU A 28 7.22 4.83 2.65
C LEU A 28 7.47 5.77 3.81
N HIS A 29 6.41 6.40 4.29
CA HIS A 29 6.41 6.84 5.68
C HIS A 29 6.83 5.60 6.49
N PRO A 30 8.02 5.61 7.11
CA PRO A 30 8.47 4.45 7.84
C PRO A 30 7.55 4.32 9.04
N ASN A 31 6.75 3.26 9.07
CA ASN A 31 6.17 2.67 10.27
C ASN A 31 4.77 3.14 10.76
N THR A 32 3.92 3.76 9.94
CA THR A 32 2.52 4.03 10.34
C THR A 32 1.58 3.03 9.67
N MET A 33 1.03 2.11 10.45
CA MET A 33 -0.07 1.25 10.00
C MET A 33 -1.32 2.12 9.84
N PRO A 34 -1.97 2.15 8.65
CA PRO A 34 -3.18 2.94 8.48
C PRO A 34 -4.31 2.38 9.33
N ASP A 35 -5.03 3.27 10.00
CA ASP A 35 -6.23 2.96 10.76
C ASP A 35 -7.40 2.71 9.81
N PHE A 36 -7.90 1.48 9.77
CA PHE A 36 -9.03 1.08 8.96
C PHE A 36 -10.27 0.85 9.81
N TYR A 37 -11.15 1.85 9.80
CA TYR A 37 -12.44 1.83 10.45
C TYR A 37 -13.44 1.03 9.60
N TYR A 38 -13.87 -0.12 10.13
CA TYR A 38 -14.64 -1.10 9.37
C TYR A 38 -15.75 -1.75 10.18
N MET A 39 -16.71 -2.32 9.44
CA MET A 39 -17.72 -3.20 10.01
C MET A 39 -17.72 -4.54 9.25
N PRO A 40 -17.60 -5.68 9.93
CA PRO A 40 -17.52 -7.00 9.28
C PRO A 40 -18.80 -7.37 8.50
N HIS A 41 -19.95 -6.83 8.89
CA HIS A 41 -21.23 -7.08 8.21
C HIS A 41 -21.40 -6.28 6.90
N SER A 42 -20.53 -5.30 6.64
CA SER A 42 -20.64 -4.42 5.48
C SER A 42 -19.89 -4.97 4.27
N ALA A 43 -20.58 -5.15 3.14
CA ALA A 43 -19.98 -5.56 1.87
C ALA A 43 -18.80 -4.67 1.40
N PRO A 44 -18.90 -3.32 1.41
CA PRO A 44 -17.81 -2.45 0.96
C PRO A 44 -16.54 -2.55 1.83
N CYS A 45 -16.67 -2.88 3.12
CA CYS A 45 -15.51 -3.09 3.99
C CYS A 45 -14.69 -4.30 3.58
N ARG A 46 -15.38 -5.40 3.21
CA ARG A 46 -14.71 -6.63 2.77
C ARG A 46 -13.92 -6.43 1.47
N SER A 47 -14.41 -5.59 0.56
CA SER A 47 -13.68 -5.25 -0.67
C SER A 47 -12.37 -4.53 -0.37
N ALA A 48 -12.39 -3.50 0.48
CA ALA A 48 -11.18 -2.77 0.87
C ALA A 48 -10.17 -3.68 1.61
N MET A 49 -10.63 -4.54 2.52
CA MET A 49 -9.78 -5.53 3.18
C MET A 49 -9.15 -6.53 2.19
N LEU A 50 -9.89 -6.96 1.17
CA LEU A 50 -9.37 -7.87 0.15
C LEU A 50 -8.29 -7.20 -0.70
N VAL A 51 -8.48 -5.94 -1.06
CA VAL A 51 -7.44 -5.15 -1.76
C VAL A 51 -6.22 -4.95 -0.88
N ALA A 52 -6.39 -4.60 0.39
CA ALA A 52 -5.27 -4.48 1.33
C ALA A 52 -4.44 -5.77 1.42
N LYS A 53 -5.11 -6.92 1.50
CA LYS A 53 -4.45 -8.23 1.47
C LYS A 53 -3.77 -8.54 0.13
N ALA A 54 -4.39 -8.18 -0.99
CA ALA A 54 -3.81 -8.40 -2.31
C ALA A 54 -2.53 -7.56 -2.52
N VAL A 55 -2.51 -6.36 -1.96
CA VAL A 55 -1.37 -5.44 -2.02
C VAL A 55 -0.32 -5.74 -0.95
N GLY A 56 -0.65 -6.57 0.05
CA GLY A 56 0.27 -6.94 1.13
C GLY A 56 0.48 -5.83 2.16
N VAL A 57 -0.55 -5.02 2.43
CA VAL A 57 -0.53 -3.94 3.41
C VAL A 57 -1.13 -4.41 4.73
N ASP A 58 -0.41 -4.18 5.82
CA ASP A 58 -0.94 -4.36 7.18
C ASP A 58 -1.77 -3.13 7.58
N LEU A 59 -3.06 -3.33 7.79
CA LEU A 59 -4.01 -2.30 8.25
C LEU A 59 -4.41 -2.55 9.70
N GLU A 60 -4.52 -1.47 10.47
CA GLU A 60 -5.07 -1.54 11.82
C GLU A 60 -6.60 -1.57 11.77
N LEU A 61 -7.17 -2.74 12.00
CA LEU A 61 -8.61 -2.98 11.91
C LEU A 61 -9.35 -2.44 13.14
N LYS A 62 -9.97 -1.26 13.01
CA LYS A 62 -10.82 -0.65 14.03
C LYS A 62 -12.29 -0.96 13.79
N LEU A 63 -12.85 -1.87 14.60
CA LEU A 63 -14.25 -2.27 14.47
C LEU A 63 -15.18 -1.13 14.90
N LEU A 64 -16.05 -0.71 13.99
CA LEU A 64 -17.10 0.27 14.24
C LEU A 64 -18.46 -0.40 14.29
N ASN A 65 -19.20 -0.14 15.37
CA ASN A 65 -20.53 -0.67 15.54
C ASN A 65 -21.58 0.34 15.07
N LEU A 66 -22.04 0.19 13.82
CA LEU A 66 -23.10 1.07 13.29
C LEU A 66 -24.46 0.86 13.98
N LEU A 67 -24.69 -0.31 14.59
CA LEU A 67 -25.91 -0.57 15.36
C LEU A 67 -25.88 0.16 16.71
N ALA A 68 -24.70 0.38 17.28
CA ALA A 68 -24.52 1.18 18.50
C ALA A 68 -24.49 2.69 18.22
N GLY A 69 -24.46 3.11 16.96
CA GLY A 69 -24.37 4.51 16.57
C GLY A 69 -22.98 5.11 16.73
N ASP A 70 -21.93 4.29 16.76
CA ASP A 70 -20.54 4.77 16.93
C ASP A 70 -20.09 5.74 15.83
N GLN A 71 -20.67 5.66 14.63
CA GLN A 71 -20.43 6.59 13.53
C GLN A 71 -20.95 8.01 13.81
N MET A 72 -21.86 8.18 14.77
CA MET A 72 -22.39 9.47 15.19
C MET A 72 -21.62 10.07 16.36
N LYS A 73 -20.64 9.34 16.92
CA LYS A 73 -19.80 9.88 18.00
C LYS A 73 -18.98 11.04 17.45
N PRO A 74 -18.90 12.17 18.19
CA PRO A 74 -18.18 13.36 17.74
C PRO A 74 -16.73 13.08 17.36
N ASP A 75 -16.09 12.08 17.99
CA ASP A 75 -14.74 11.62 17.66
C ASP A 75 -14.62 11.10 16.22
N PHE A 76 -15.66 10.41 15.72
CA PHE A 76 -15.70 9.90 14.35
C PHE A 76 -16.20 10.95 13.35
N VAL A 77 -17.11 11.83 13.77
CA VAL A 77 -17.58 12.96 12.94
C VAL A 77 -16.44 13.92 12.60
N ALA A 78 -15.52 14.12 13.55
CA ALA A 78 -14.33 14.95 13.34
C ALA A 78 -13.41 14.39 12.25
N ILE A 79 -13.35 13.06 12.11
CA ILE A 79 -12.55 12.36 11.10
C ILE A 79 -13.32 12.29 9.77
N ASN A 80 -14.60 11.93 9.81
CA ASN A 80 -15.45 11.77 8.64
C ASN A 80 -16.84 12.41 8.88
N PRO A 81 -17.07 13.63 8.37
CA PRO A 81 -18.37 14.31 8.52
C PRO A 81 -19.49 13.65 7.71
N GLN A 82 -19.20 12.73 6.79
CA GLN A 82 -20.22 11.95 6.09
C GLN A 82 -20.72 10.75 6.89
N HIS A 83 -20.08 10.41 8.02
CA HIS A 83 -20.41 9.23 8.84
C HIS A 83 -20.41 7.91 8.05
N CYS A 84 -19.66 7.85 6.96
CA CYS A 84 -19.62 6.69 6.07
C CYS A 84 -18.52 5.70 6.48
N VAL A 85 -18.85 4.42 6.46
CA VAL A 85 -17.90 3.32 6.65
C VAL A 85 -17.84 2.54 5.33
N PRO A 86 -16.66 2.19 4.79
CA PRO A 86 -15.32 2.22 5.40
C PRO A 86 -14.64 3.60 5.41
N THR A 87 -13.81 3.84 6.42
CA THR A 87 -12.89 5.01 6.50
C THR A 87 -11.48 4.51 6.81
N LEU A 88 -10.49 5.03 6.10
CA LEU A 88 -9.06 4.79 6.29
C LEU A 88 -8.42 6.09 6.77
N VAL A 89 -7.60 6.03 7.82
CA VAL A 89 -6.80 7.16 8.29
C VAL A 89 -5.33 6.78 8.20
N ASP A 90 -4.58 7.51 7.39
CA ASP A 90 -3.16 7.32 7.15
C ASP A 90 -2.43 8.59 7.60
N GLY A 91 -2.04 8.64 8.88
CA GLY A 91 -1.48 9.84 9.50
C GLY A 91 -2.48 11.01 9.51
N ASP A 92 -2.15 12.09 8.80
CA ASP A 92 -3.01 13.28 8.67
C ASP A 92 -4.05 13.16 7.53
N LEU A 93 -3.99 12.08 6.74
CA LEU A 93 -4.91 11.86 5.63
C LEU A 93 -6.08 10.99 6.07
N SER A 94 -7.29 11.53 6.02
CA SER A 94 -8.53 10.76 6.20
C SER A 94 -9.18 10.52 4.84
N LEU A 95 -9.36 9.25 4.49
CA LEU A 95 -10.02 8.81 3.26
C LEU A 95 -11.25 7.98 3.60
N TRP A 96 -12.36 8.29 2.96
CA TRP A 96 -13.60 7.54 3.07
C TRP A 96 -14.05 7.13 1.67
N GLU A 97 -15.03 6.22 1.58
CA GLU A 97 -15.44 5.49 0.36
C GLU A 97 -14.59 4.27 0.01
N SER A 98 -15.23 3.14 -0.23
CA SER A 98 -14.55 1.88 -0.55
C SER A 98 -13.74 1.96 -1.84
N ARG A 99 -14.26 2.62 -2.88
CA ARG A 99 -13.58 2.77 -4.16
C ARG A 99 -12.32 3.63 -4.03
N ALA A 100 -12.42 4.74 -3.30
CA ALA A 100 -11.29 5.64 -3.06
C ALA A 100 -10.20 4.94 -2.24
N ILE A 101 -10.59 4.21 -1.18
CA ILE A 101 -9.66 3.42 -0.36
C ILE A 101 -8.99 2.33 -1.19
N CYS A 102 -9.76 1.56 -1.99
CA CYS A 102 -9.19 0.53 -2.86
C CYS A 102 -8.19 1.11 -3.86
N SER A 103 -8.54 2.21 -4.53
CA SER A 103 -7.64 2.90 -5.47
C SER A 103 -6.42 3.47 -4.76
N TYR A 104 -6.57 4.06 -3.58
CA TYR A 104 -5.46 4.57 -2.78
C TYR A 104 -4.50 3.45 -2.39
N LEU A 105 -5.01 2.34 -1.86
CA LEU A 105 -4.20 1.17 -1.49
C LEU A 105 -3.47 0.61 -2.71
N ALA A 106 -4.16 0.48 -3.85
CA ALA A 106 -3.55 0.00 -5.09
C ALA A 106 -2.48 0.97 -5.64
N SER A 107 -2.69 2.28 -5.58
CA SER A 107 -1.74 3.26 -6.12
C SER A 107 -0.55 3.53 -5.19
N GLN A 108 -0.77 3.60 -3.87
CA GLN A 108 0.30 3.91 -2.91
C GLN A 108 1.13 2.68 -2.53
N TYR A 109 0.48 1.52 -2.43
CA TYR A 109 1.12 0.31 -1.92
C TYR A 109 1.25 -0.78 -2.98
N GLY A 110 0.59 -0.64 -4.14
CA GLY A 110 0.75 -1.56 -5.27
C GLY A 110 2.20 -1.60 -5.72
N LYS A 111 2.86 -2.72 -5.46
CA LYS A 111 4.30 -2.90 -5.73
C LYS A 111 4.60 -3.62 -7.03
N ASP A 112 3.61 -3.99 -7.82
CA ASP A 112 3.84 -4.95 -8.88
C ASP A 112 3.01 -4.63 -10.14
N ASP A 113 3.64 -3.89 -11.06
CA ASP A 113 3.25 -3.78 -12.47
C ASP A 113 3.83 -4.96 -13.29
N SER A 114 3.92 -6.18 -12.73
CA SER A 114 4.36 -7.36 -13.47
C SER A 114 3.17 -8.26 -13.82
N LEU A 115 2.35 -7.81 -14.78
CA LEU A 115 1.41 -8.65 -15.52
C LEU A 115 2.01 -9.09 -16.86
#